data_AF-A0A732CYE3-F1
#
_entry.id   AF-A0A732CYE3-F1
#
_cell.length_a   1.000
_cell.length_b   1.000
_cell.length_c   1.000
_cell.angle_alpha   90.00
_cell.angle_beta   90.00
_cell.angle_gamma   90.00
#
_symmetry.space_group_name_H-M   'P 1'
#
loop_
_entity.id
_entity.type
_entity.pdbx_description
1 polymer ?
#
loop_
_entity_poly.entity_id
_entity_poly.type
_entity_poly.pdbx_seq_one_letter_code
_entity_poly.pdbx_strand_id
1 'polypeptide(L)' 'MATDEEKSQLAEWKKYRVLVNRVDTSSPIWPEIPS' A
#
# COMPACT_ATOMS: atom_id res chain seq x y z
N MET A 1 -9.40 -15.80 -15.20
CA MET A 1 -9.68 -14.34 -15.29
C MET A 1 -8.98 -13.74 -14.10
N ALA A 2 -8.00 -12.87 -14.30
CA ALA A 2 -7.45 -12.11 -13.18
C ALA A 2 -8.59 -11.21 -12.69
N THR A 3 -9.20 -11.59 -11.57
CA THR A 3 -10.43 -10.98 -11.09
C THR A 3 -10.13 -9.51 -10.77
N ASP A 4 -11.07 -8.61 -11.01
CA ASP A 4 -10.86 -7.17 -10.76
C ASP A 4 -10.41 -6.88 -9.32
N GLU A 5 -10.66 -7.81 -8.40
CA GLU A 5 -10.12 -7.87 -7.04
C GLU A 5 -8.59 -7.90 -6.98
N GLU A 6 -7.93 -8.75 -7.77
CA GLU A 6 -6.46 -8.82 -7.80
C GLU A 6 -5.86 -7.52 -8.35
N LYS A 7 -6.54 -6.86 -9.30
CA LYS A 7 -6.11 -5.55 -9.82
C LYS A 7 -6.30 -4.44 -8.78
N SER A 8 -7.38 -4.46 -8.01
CA SER A 8 -7.61 -3.53 -6.90
C SER A 8 -6.56 -3.72 -5.81
N GLN A 9 -6.30 -4.97 -5.39
CA GLN A 9 -5.23 -5.27 -4.44
C GLN A 9 -3.89 -4.75 -4.94
N LEU A 10 -3.52 -5.00 -6.21
CA LEU A 10 -2.26 -4.49 -6.77
C LEU A 10 -2.17 -2.95 -6.75
N ALA A 11 -3.28 -2.26 -6.92
CA ALA A 11 -3.35 -0.80 -6.83
C ALA A 11 -3.22 -0.30 -5.38
N GLU A 12 -3.86 -0.98 -4.43
CA GLU A 12 -3.76 -0.70 -2.99
C GLU A 12 -2.34 -0.94 -2.48
N TRP A 13 -1.74 -2.08 -2.83
CA TRP A 13 -0.34 -2.39 -2.51
C TRP A 13 0.64 -1.38 -3.11
N LYS A 14 0.38 -0.88 -4.33
CA LYS A 14 1.18 0.22 -4.91
C LYS A 14 1.08 1.50 -4.09
N LYS A 15 -0.13 1.90 -3.68
CA LYS A 15 -0.32 3.09 -2.82
C LYS A 15 0.36 2.91 -1.46
N TYR A 16 0.19 1.75 -0.84
CA TYR A 16 0.83 1.40 0.44
C TYR A 16 2.35 1.53 0.36
N ARG A 17 2.99 0.94 -0.67
CA ARG A 17 4.45 1.04 -0.87
C ARG A 17 4.92 2.49 -1.05
N VAL A 18 4.14 3.32 -1.71
CA VAL A 18 4.46 4.75 -1.88
C VAL A 18 4.35 5.50 -0.56
N LEU A 19 3.32 5.23 0.24
CA LEU A 19 3.16 5.82 1.58
C LEU A 19 4.30 5.40 2.50
N VAL A 20 4.65 4.11 2.50
CA VAL A 20 5.79 3.55 3.24
C VAL A 20 7.12 4.22 2.86
N ASN A 21 7.36 4.49 1.58
CA ASN A 21 8.58 5.20 1.17
C ASN A 21 8.64 6.66 1.64
N ARG A 22 7.49 7.25 1.98
CA ARG A 22 7.36 8.63 2.46
C ARG A 22 7.25 8.71 3.97
N VAL A 23 7.25 7.58 4.66
CA VAL A 23 7.24 7.54 6.12
C VAL A 23 8.50 8.20 6.63
N ASP A 24 8.33 9.25 7.42
CA ASP A 24 9.42 9.92 8.11
C ASP A 24 10.03 8.95 9.12
N THR A 25 11.33 8.68 8.97
CA THR A 25 12.09 7.75 9.83
C THR A 25 12.23 8.27 11.27
N SER A 26 11.99 9.56 11.50
CA SER A 26 12.04 10.18 12.83
C SER A 26 10.73 10.05 13.62
N SER A 27 9.60 9.83 12.96
CA SER A 27 8.30 9.54 13.60
C SER A 27 7.46 8.69 12.66
N PRO A 28 7.72 7.37 12.60
CA PRO A 28 7.18 6.57 11.53
C PRO A 28 5.71 6.25 11.77
N ILE A 29 4.83 6.94 11.03
CA ILE A 29 3.40 6.62 10.97
C ILE A 29 3.19 5.60 9.86
N TRP A 30 3.20 4.32 10.22
CA TRP A 30 2.99 3.25 9.26
C TRP A 30 1.52 3.20 8.82
N PRO A 31 1.25 3.20 7.50
CA PRO A 31 -0.10 2.97 6.99
C PRO A 31 -0.56 1.53 7.29
N GLU A 32 -1.86 1.26 7.21
CA GLU A 32 -2.41 -0.09 7.38
C GLU A 32 -2.21 -0.94 6.12
N ILE A 33 -1.88 -2.22 6.33
CA ILE A 33 -1.61 -3.15 5.24
C ILE A 33 -2.94 -3.50 4.56
N PRO A 34 -3.08 -3.30 3.24
CA PRO A 34 -4.29 -3.67 2.53
C PRO A 34 -4.43 -5.19 2.43
N SER A 35 -5.68 -5.67 2.57
CA SER A 35 -6.07 -7.09 2.64
C SER A 35 -6.21 -7.77 1.28
#